data_AF-A0A942PR25-F1
#
_entry.id   AF-A0A942PR25-F1
#
_cell.length_a   1.000
_cell.length_b   1.000
_cell.length_c   1.000
_cell.angle_alpha   90.00
_cell.angle_beta   90.00
_cell.angle_gamma   90.00
#
_symmetry.space_group_name_H-M   'P 1'
#
loop_
_entity.id
_entity.type
_entity.pdbx_description
1 polymer ?
#
loop_
_entity_poly.entity_id
_entity_poly.type
_entity_poly.pdbx_seq_one_letter_code
_entity_poly.pdbx_strand_id
1 'polypeptide(L)'
;GLSTRRSTMIKPRKDQIKMSIKPPGQADEKEAAALEFISAAPGGAVELQTSISPPEDEILPWEGPGVREDVVKQYNLRLPEPDLLKLRYVVEKQRAKSINSYILNVLLPQVDADVAELTGRKE
;
A
#
# COMPACT_ATOMS: atom_id res chain seq x y z
N GLY A 1 -4.22 57.89 -23.64
CA GLY A 1 -5.63 57.70 -23.23
C GLY A 1 -5.64 57.01 -21.88
N LEU A 2 -6.58 57.25 -20.96
CA LEU A 2 -8.05 57.18 -21.14
C LEU A 2 -8.50 55.83 -21.75
N SER A 3 -9.49 55.11 -21.22
CA SER A 3 -10.27 55.33 -19.99
C SER A 3 -10.98 54.04 -19.51
N THR A 4 -11.15 53.95 -18.20
CA THR A 4 -12.09 53.15 -17.40
C THR A 4 -13.32 52.52 -18.10
N ARG A 5 -13.69 51.31 -17.67
CA ARG A 5 -15.08 50.97 -17.28
C ARG A 5 -15.15 49.95 -16.14
N ARG A 6 -16.17 50.12 -15.28
CA ARG A 6 -16.37 49.40 -14.00
C ARG A 6 -17.42 48.29 -14.16
N SER A 7 -17.31 47.28 -13.29
CA SER A 7 -18.40 46.60 -12.54
C SER A 7 -19.75 46.32 -13.23
N THR A 8 -20.17 45.05 -13.18
CA THR A 8 -21.48 44.69 -12.57
C THR A 8 -21.44 43.31 -11.94
N MET A 9 -21.74 43.22 -10.64
CA MET A 9 -22.16 41.98 -9.97
C MET A 9 -23.66 41.75 -10.24
N ILE A 10 -24.06 40.55 -10.66
CA ILE A 10 -25.45 40.10 -10.61
C ILE A 10 -25.50 38.66 -10.05
N LYS A 11 -26.28 38.50 -8.98
CA LYS A 11 -26.75 37.22 -8.38
C LYS A 11 -28.31 37.26 -8.38
N PRO A 12 -29.03 36.30 -7.79
CA PRO A 12 -29.35 34.97 -8.33
C PRO A 12 -30.89 34.70 -8.36
N ARG A 13 -31.33 33.53 -8.82
CA ARG A 13 -32.54 32.75 -8.38
C ARG A 13 -32.56 31.43 -9.19
N LYS A 14 -32.84 30.22 -8.68
CA LYS A 14 -33.62 29.68 -7.54
C LYS A 14 -35.06 29.25 -7.88
N ASP A 15 -35.16 28.19 -8.70
CA ASP A 15 -36.26 27.22 -8.70
C ASP A 15 -35.66 25.83 -8.42
N GLN A 16 -35.98 25.18 -7.30
CA GLN A 16 -37.19 24.38 -7.05
C GLN A 16 -37.15 22.98 -7.67
N ILE A 17 -36.44 22.07 -6.99
CA ILE A 17 -36.95 20.72 -6.76
C ILE A 17 -37.02 20.54 -5.24
N LYS A 18 -38.25 20.65 -4.71
CA LYS A 18 -38.62 20.24 -3.34
C LYS A 18 -39.45 18.96 -3.47
N MET A 19 -39.67 18.28 -2.33
CA MET A 19 -40.39 16.99 -2.22
C MET A 19 -39.56 15.83 -2.82
N SER A 20 -39.52 14.60 -2.30
CA SER A 20 -40.07 13.99 -1.08
C SER A 20 -39.38 12.61 -0.91
N ILE A 21 -39.20 11.97 0.25
CA ILE A 21 -39.59 12.24 1.66
C ILE A 21 -38.36 11.90 2.54
N LYS A 22 -38.22 12.47 3.75
CA LYS A 22 -37.43 11.83 4.84
C LYS A 22 -38.42 11.31 5.90
N PRO A 23 -38.64 9.99 6.03
CA PRO A 23 -39.55 9.44 7.04
C PRO A 23 -39.02 9.75 8.45
N PRO A 24 -39.85 10.25 9.38
CA PRO A 24 -39.48 10.39 10.77
C PRO A 24 -39.68 9.05 11.51
N GLY A 25 -38.71 8.66 12.34
CA GLY A 25 -38.86 7.59 13.32
C GLY A 25 -38.79 6.16 12.77
N GLN A 26 -37.57 5.60 12.74
CA GLN A 26 -37.24 4.17 12.88
C GLN A 26 -35.72 4.04 12.71
N ALA A 27 -34.98 4.42 13.75
CA ALA A 27 -33.54 4.14 13.83
C ALA A 27 -33.32 2.71 14.33
N ASP A 28 -34.06 2.34 15.38
CA ASP A 28 -33.91 1.11 16.15
C ASP A 28 -34.32 -0.15 15.34
N GLU A 29 -35.41 -0.07 14.56
CA GLU A 29 -35.88 -1.21 13.75
C GLU A 29 -34.95 -1.54 12.58
N LYS A 30 -34.21 -0.57 12.04
CA LYS A 30 -33.22 -0.86 10.97
C LYS A 30 -31.98 -1.56 11.50
N GLU A 31 -31.60 -1.28 12.74
CA GLU A 31 -30.48 -1.95 13.40
C GLU A 31 -30.89 -3.38 13.78
N ALA A 32 -32.10 -3.56 14.32
CA ALA A 32 -32.69 -4.89 14.53
C ALA A 32 -32.83 -5.71 13.22
N ALA A 33 -33.37 -5.12 12.15
CA ALA A 33 -33.52 -5.82 10.87
C ALA A 33 -32.17 -6.11 10.18
N ALA A 34 -31.14 -5.29 10.39
CA ALA A 34 -29.78 -5.58 9.94
C ALA A 34 -29.17 -6.77 10.71
N LEU A 35 -29.37 -6.83 12.04
CA LEU A 35 -28.94 -7.95 12.87
C LEU A 35 -29.73 -9.23 12.56
N GLU A 36 -31.02 -9.14 12.22
CA GLU A 36 -31.83 -10.27 11.77
C GLU A 36 -31.36 -10.77 10.39
N PHE A 37 -31.02 -9.87 9.46
CA PHE A 37 -30.44 -10.23 8.16
C PHE A 37 -29.06 -10.90 8.28
N ILE A 38 -28.22 -10.46 9.23
CA ILE A 38 -26.91 -11.07 9.50
C ILE A 38 -27.06 -12.43 10.20
N SER A 39 -28.02 -12.58 11.12
CA SER A 39 -28.23 -13.83 11.86
C SER A 39 -29.01 -14.91 11.10
N ALA A 40 -29.79 -14.53 10.09
CA ALA A 40 -30.50 -15.48 9.22
C ALA A 40 -29.62 -16.21 8.19
N ALA A 41 -28.31 -15.92 8.12
CA ALA A 41 -27.37 -16.57 7.20
C ALA A 41 -27.04 -18.02 7.66
N PRO A 42 -27.45 -19.08 6.92
CA PRO A 42 -27.22 -20.44 7.35
C PRO A 42 -25.86 -20.94 6.85
N GLY A 43 -24.89 -21.04 7.77
CA GLY A 43 -23.61 -21.73 7.52
C GLY A 43 -22.40 -20.81 7.61
N GLY A 44 -21.76 -20.81 8.78
CA GLY A 44 -20.58 -19.99 9.03
C GLY A 44 -20.33 -19.74 10.51
N ALA A 45 -20.40 -20.78 11.34
CA ALA A 45 -19.83 -20.71 12.68
C ALA A 45 -18.31 -20.63 12.56
N VAL A 46 -17.79 -19.42 12.30
CA VAL A 46 -16.38 -19.12 12.47
C VAL A 46 -16.15 -19.03 13.97
N GLU A 47 -15.92 -20.19 14.57
CA GLU A 47 -15.45 -20.29 15.95
C GLU A 47 -14.27 -19.36 16.12
N LEU A 48 -14.32 -18.53 17.17
CA LEU A 48 -13.26 -17.60 17.50
C LEU A 48 -12.03 -18.42 17.91
N GLN A 49 -11.18 -18.78 16.96
CA GLN A 49 -10.01 -19.58 17.22
C GLN A 49 -9.04 -18.75 18.08
N THR A 50 -9.02 -19.05 19.38
CA THR A 50 -7.88 -18.83 20.25
C THR A 50 -6.71 -19.64 19.71
N SER A 51 -6.05 -19.10 18.69
CA SER A 51 -4.71 -19.52 18.30
C SER A 51 -3.77 -19.06 19.40
N ILE A 52 -3.27 -20.03 20.17
CA ILE A 52 -2.27 -19.84 21.21
C ILE A 52 -1.06 -19.16 20.58
N SER A 53 -0.83 -17.87 20.85
CA SER A 53 0.39 -17.20 20.42
C SER A 53 1.59 -17.88 21.09
N PRO A 54 2.57 -18.37 20.32
CA PRO A 54 3.94 -18.52 20.81
C PRO A 54 4.45 -17.12 21.25
N PRO A 55 5.61 -17.02 21.93
CA PRO A 55 6.21 -15.71 22.18
C PRO A 55 6.28 -14.90 20.87
N GLU A 56 5.97 -13.61 20.94
CA GLU A 56 5.93 -12.71 19.78
C GLU A 56 7.35 -12.44 19.26
N ASP A 57 7.93 -13.44 18.58
CA ASP A 57 8.88 -13.20 17.50
C ASP A 57 8.16 -12.34 16.47
N GLU A 58 8.49 -11.04 16.49
CA GLU A 58 7.90 -10.01 15.66
C GLU A 58 8.02 -10.41 14.19
N ILE A 59 6.92 -10.85 13.57
CA ILE A 59 6.92 -11.44 12.23
C ILE A 59 7.46 -10.41 11.24
N LEU A 60 8.63 -10.69 10.67
CA LEU A 60 9.31 -9.71 9.83
C LEU A 60 8.51 -9.48 8.54
N PRO A 61 8.53 -8.27 7.94
CA PRO A 61 7.71 -7.96 6.77
C PRO A 61 7.91 -8.88 5.55
N TRP A 62 9.05 -9.58 5.48
CA TRP A 62 9.38 -10.57 4.46
C TRP A 62 9.07 -12.03 4.85
N GLU A 63 8.78 -12.32 6.12
CA GLU A 63 8.39 -13.66 6.62
C GLU A 63 6.86 -13.90 6.53
N GLY A 64 6.08 -12.87 6.21
CA GLY A 64 4.62 -12.93 6.19
C GLY A 64 4.04 -13.81 5.06
N PRO A 65 2.83 -14.42 5.25
CA PRO A 65 2.25 -15.42 4.35
C PRO A 65 1.84 -14.90 2.95
N GLY A 66 1.97 -13.60 2.69
CA GLY A 66 1.76 -12.98 1.37
C GLY A 66 3.03 -12.78 0.55
N VAL A 67 4.20 -13.09 1.11
CA VAL A 67 5.50 -12.89 0.46
C VAL A 67 5.78 -14.07 -0.46
N ARG A 68 6.20 -13.77 -1.69
CA ARG A 68 6.39 -14.74 -2.77
C ARG A 68 7.78 -14.59 -3.38
N GLU A 69 8.63 -15.58 -3.14
CA GLU A 69 10.00 -15.65 -3.65
C GLU A 69 10.06 -15.67 -5.19
N ASP A 70 9.01 -16.17 -5.85
CA ASP A 70 8.92 -16.22 -7.31
C ASP A 70 8.61 -14.85 -7.97
N VAL A 71 8.20 -13.85 -7.19
CA VAL A 71 7.72 -12.56 -7.71
C VAL A 71 8.78 -11.47 -7.62
N VAL A 72 9.58 -11.34 -8.70
CA VAL A 72 10.55 -10.24 -8.84
C VAL A 72 9.83 -8.88 -8.96
N LYS A 73 10.18 -7.92 -8.09
CA LYS A 73 9.71 -6.53 -8.16
C LYS A 73 10.78 -5.64 -8.82
N GLN A 74 10.35 -4.70 -9.67
CA GLN A 74 11.27 -3.72 -10.25
C GLN A 74 11.54 -2.58 -9.27
N TYR A 75 12.82 -2.32 -9.00
CA TYR A 75 13.29 -1.15 -8.25
C TYR A 75 14.02 -0.17 -9.18
N ASN A 76 13.63 1.10 -9.17
CA ASN A 76 14.17 2.12 -10.07
C ASN A 76 15.26 2.96 -9.36
N LEU A 77 16.50 2.48 -9.43
CA LEU A 77 17.67 3.17 -8.87
C LEU A 77 18.04 4.42 -9.68
N ARG A 78 18.37 5.52 -9.01
CA ARG A 78 18.99 6.71 -9.61
C ARG A 78 20.44 6.82 -9.16
N LEU A 79 21.37 6.65 -10.10
CA LEU A 79 22.81 6.81 -9.86
C LEU A 79 23.28 8.16 -10.42
N PRO A 80 24.26 8.82 -9.77
CA PRO A 80 25.07 9.85 -10.41
C PRO A 80 25.76 9.28 -11.66
N GLU A 81 25.90 10.11 -12.69
CA GLU A 81 26.61 9.75 -13.92
C GLU A 81 28.00 9.11 -13.71
N PRO A 82 28.92 9.66 -12.87
CA PRO A 82 30.25 9.05 -12.69
C PRO A 82 30.18 7.62 -12.14
N ASP A 83 29.20 7.29 -11.31
CA ASP A 83 29.07 5.96 -10.72
C ASP A 83 28.39 4.97 -11.67
N LEU A 84 27.46 5.44 -12.51
CA LEU A 84 26.93 4.65 -13.63
C LEU A 84 28.04 4.27 -14.62
N LEU A 85 28.98 5.17 -14.90
CA LEU A 85 30.13 4.90 -15.78
C LEU A 85 31.09 3.87 -15.18
N LYS A 86 31.45 4.00 -13.88
CA LYS A 86 32.24 2.99 -13.15
C LYS A 86 31.55 1.62 -13.18
N LEU A 87 30.25 1.59 -12.91
CA LEU A 87 29.45 0.36 -12.88
C LEU A 87 29.46 -0.36 -14.24
N ARG A 88 29.26 0.38 -15.34
CA ARG A 88 29.36 -0.17 -16.70
C ARG A 88 30.73 -0.75 -17.00
N TYR A 89 31.80 -0.03 -16.63
CA TYR A 89 33.17 -0.49 -16.81
C TYR A 89 33.45 -1.80 -16.06
N VAL A 90 33.04 -1.89 -14.79
CA VAL A 90 33.24 -3.10 -13.97
C VAL A 90 32.47 -4.29 -14.56
N VAL A 91 31.21 -4.10 -14.93
CA VAL A 91 30.35 -5.13 -15.56
C VAL A 91 30.98 -5.68 -16.85
N GLU A 92 31.51 -4.79 -17.70
CA GLU A 92 32.22 -5.17 -18.93
C GLU A 92 33.49 -5.97 -18.64
N LYS A 93 34.34 -5.52 -17.70
CA LYS A 93 35.59 -6.22 -17.36
C LYS A 93 35.37 -7.58 -16.69
N GLN A 94 34.35 -7.70 -15.85
CA GLN A 94 33.99 -8.95 -15.19
C GLN A 94 33.16 -9.89 -16.07
N ARG A 95 32.79 -9.47 -17.29
CA ARG A 95 31.92 -10.22 -18.22
C ARG A 95 30.60 -10.66 -17.57
N ALA A 96 30.04 -9.83 -16.70
CA ALA A 96 28.76 -10.11 -16.05
C ALA A 96 27.61 -10.06 -17.08
N LYS A 97 26.62 -10.95 -16.93
CA LYS A 97 25.52 -11.14 -17.90
C LYS A 97 24.67 -9.88 -18.10
N SER A 98 24.49 -9.07 -17.07
CA SER A 98 23.80 -7.78 -17.13
C SER A 98 24.20 -6.90 -15.96
N ILE A 99 24.00 -5.58 -16.10
CA ILE A 99 24.23 -4.61 -15.02
C ILE A 99 23.33 -4.92 -13.82
N ASN A 100 22.05 -5.25 -14.05
CA ASN A 100 21.11 -5.56 -12.97
C ASN A 100 21.52 -6.81 -12.19
N SER A 101 21.97 -7.87 -12.87
CA SER A 101 22.47 -9.07 -12.19
C SER A 101 23.73 -8.79 -11.37
N TYR A 102 24.63 -7.93 -11.86
CA TYR A 102 25.79 -7.51 -11.09
C TYR A 102 25.41 -6.71 -9.84
N ILE A 103 24.48 -5.74 -9.96
CA ILE A 103 23.97 -4.98 -8.80
C ILE A 103 23.37 -5.95 -7.76
N LEU A 104 22.51 -6.87 -8.16
CA LEU A 104 21.86 -7.82 -7.24
C LEU A 104 22.88 -8.73 -6.53
N ASN A 105 23.88 -9.24 -7.26
CA ASN A 105 24.92 -10.09 -6.68
C ASN A 105 25.80 -9.38 -5.62
N VAL A 106 25.89 -8.04 -5.67
CA VAL A 106 26.61 -7.23 -4.68
C VAL A 106 25.68 -6.74 -3.57
N LEU A 107 24.43 -6.42 -3.90
CA LEU A 107 23.46 -5.83 -2.98
C LEU A 107 22.86 -6.86 -2.03
N LEU A 108 22.44 -8.03 -2.52
CA LEU A 108 21.74 -9.02 -1.68
C LEU A 108 22.58 -9.48 -0.48
N PRO A 109 23.86 -9.89 -0.62
CA PRO A 109 24.67 -10.30 0.53
C PRO A 109 24.90 -9.19 1.56
N GLN A 110 24.86 -7.92 1.15
CA GLN A 110 24.94 -6.79 2.07
C GLN A 110 23.61 -6.59 2.81
N VAL A 111 22.47 -6.69 2.10
CA VAL A 111 21.14 -6.61 2.73
C VAL A 111 20.93 -7.73 3.73
N ASP A 112 21.34 -8.96 3.40
CA ASP A 112 21.22 -10.11 4.30
C ASP A 112 22.08 -9.91 5.57
N ALA A 113 23.30 -9.36 5.42
CA ALA A 113 24.16 -8.99 6.54
C ALA A 113 23.58 -7.85 7.41
N ASP A 114 23.05 -6.79 6.78
CA ASP A 114 22.40 -5.68 7.47
C ASP A 114 21.15 -6.15 8.24
N VAL A 115 20.37 -7.08 7.66
CA VAL A 115 19.21 -7.71 8.30
C VAL A 115 19.63 -8.57 9.50
N ALA A 116 20.69 -9.36 9.37
CA ALA A 116 21.22 -10.18 10.47
C ALA A 116 21.76 -9.31 11.63
N GLU A 117 22.37 -8.15 11.33
CA GLU A 117 22.78 -7.17 12.35
C GLU A 117 21.57 -6.55 13.06
N LEU A 118 20.57 -6.09 12.31
CA LEU A 118 19.39 -5.41 12.85
C LEU A 118 18.44 -6.32 13.64
N THR A 119 18.29 -7.58 13.22
CA THR A 119 17.42 -8.57 13.88
C THR A 119 18.13 -9.36 14.97
N GLY A 120 19.47 -9.33 15.01
CA GLY A 120 20.29 -10.18 15.88
C GLY A 120 20.25 -11.68 15.52
N ARG A 121 19.48 -12.07 14.50
CA ARG A 121 19.42 -13.44 13.97
C ARG A 121 20.58 -13.63 13.01
N LYS A 122 21.64 -14.31 13.45
CA LYS A 122 22.69 -14.81 12.56
C LYS A 122 22.23 -16.11 11.89
N GLU A 123 22.09 -16.08 10.58
CA GLU A 123 21.99 -17.26 9.71
C GLU A 123 23.38 -17.92 9.48
#